data_AF-A0A660QLR3-F1
#
_entry.id   AF-A0A660QLR3-F1
#
_cell.length_a   1.000
_cell.length_b   1.000
_cell.length_c   1.000
_cell.angle_alpha   90.00
_cell.angle_beta   90.00
_cell.angle_gamma   90.00
#
_symmetry.space_group_name_H-M   'P 1'
#
loop_
_entity.id
_entity.type
_entity.pdbx_description
1 polymer ?
#
loop_
_entity_poly.entity_id
_entity_poly.type
_entity_poly.pdbx_seq_one_letter_code
_entity_poly.pdbx_strand_id
1 'polypeptide(L)'
;MADGNNQFQKRGSNFGRSNNRSRMNKHASGSRALIKDESELGDLLDQVKVPLILILDCIQDPHNLGACLRSANGAGVDAVIIPKDKAAPVTDTAIAISCGGASHTPIFRVTNLARTMDDLKKHGIWIAGTSDHLGTQDLYETDLTGPLALVMGSEAKGMRRLTQDKCDFLLSFKMAGFVECLNVSVATGVCLFEIVRQRKVHDA
;
A
#
# COMPACT_ATOMS: atom_id res chain seq x y z
N MET A 1 -52.28 -0.95 29.45
CA MET A 1 -51.12 -1.59 30.11
C MET A 1 -50.14 -1.99 29.02
N ALA A 2 -49.16 -1.13 28.77
CA ALA A 2 -48.07 -1.35 27.83
C ALA A 2 -46.87 -0.58 28.39
N ASP A 3 -46.11 -1.24 29.25
CA ASP A 3 -44.82 -0.79 29.74
C ASP A 3 -43.73 -1.44 28.89
N GLY A 4 -42.93 -0.62 28.22
CA GLY A 4 -41.86 -1.03 27.31
C GLY A 4 -40.82 0.07 27.20
N ASN A 5 -40.19 0.35 28.33
CA ASN A 5 -39.13 1.30 28.62
C ASN A 5 -38.20 1.68 27.44
N ASN A 6 -38.32 2.92 26.97
CA ASN A 6 -37.39 3.55 26.03
C ASN A 6 -36.34 4.33 26.84
N GLN A 7 -35.25 3.67 27.25
CA GLN A 7 -34.12 4.32 27.92
C GLN A 7 -33.08 4.81 26.90
N PHE A 8 -33.31 5.99 26.35
CA PHE A 8 -32.22 6.85 25.88
C PHE A 8 -32.30 8.17 26.67
N GLN A 9 -31.79 8.13 27.89
CA GLN A 9 -31.54 9.36 28.66
C GLN A 9 -30.39 10.14 28.04
N LYS A 10 -30.71 11.37 27.62
CA LYS A 10 -29.76 12.44 27.31
C LYS A 10 -28.77 12.59 28.46
N ARG A 11 -27.48 12.33 28.22
CA ARG A 11 -26.40 12.79 29.09
C ARG A 11 -25.79 14.05 28.48
N GLY A 12 -25.80 15.10 29.28
CA GLY A 12 -25.43 16.46 28.92
C GLY A 12 -23.97 16.64 28.53
N SER A 13 -23.78 17.76 27.85
CA SER A 13 -22.53 18.33 27.37
C SER A 13 -21.50 18.54 28.49
N ASN A 14 -20.40 17.82 28.40
CA ASN A 14 -19.12 18.22 28.99
C ASN A 14 -18.12 18.41 27.85
N PHE A 15 -18.07 19.64 27.32
CA PHE A 15 -17.00 20.11 26.43
C PHE A 15 -15.69 20.22 27.24
N GLY A 16 -15.07 19.08 27.50
CA GLY A 16 -13.68 19.03 27.92
C GLY A 16 -12.81 19.42 26.73
N ARG A 17 -12.21 20.62 26.79
CA ARG A 17 -11.11 21.04 25.91
C ARG A 17 -9.96 20.03 26.05
N SER A 18 -9.96 18.97 25.25
CA SER A 18 -8.79 18.10 25.11
C SER A 18 -7.75 18.86 24.29
N ASN A 19 -6.61 19.13 24.91
CA ASN A 19 -5.42 19.69 24.29
C ASN A 19 -5.19 19.09 22.90
N ASN A 20 -5.43 19.89 21.87
CA ASN A 20 -5.06 19.61 20.49
C ASN A 20 -3.54 19.78 20.34
N ARG A 21 -2.76 18.92 21.02
CA ARG A 21 -1.39 18.64 20.63
C ARG A 21 -1.50 17.62 19.52
N SER A 22 -1.65 18.12 18.29
CA SER A 22 -1.19 17.41 17.11
C SER A 22 0.13 16.72 17.49
N ARG A 23 0.19 15.39 17.34
CA ARG A 23 1.42 14.63 17.51
C ARG A 23 2.40 15.16 16.46
N MET A 24 3.13 16.19 16.83
CA MET A 24 4.14 16.81 15.99
C MET A 24 5.19 15.72 15.74
N ASN A 25 5.32 15.32 14.48
CA ASN A 25 6.17 14.22 14.05
C ASN A 25 7.62 14.47 14.49
N LYS A 26 8.02 13.90 15.64
CA LYS A 26 9.40 13.90 16.13
C LYS A 26 10.39 13.19 15.20
N HIS A 27 9.92 12.59 14.10
CA HIS A 27 10.71 11.86 13.12
C HIS A 27 11.06 12.67 11.87
N ALA A 28 10.63 13.93 11.76
CA ALA A 28 10.80 14.70 10.52
C ALA A 28 12.20 15.33 10.33
N SER A 29 13.03 15.47 11.37
CA SER A 29 14.34 16.11 11.23
C SER A 29 15.46 15.08 11.03
N GLY A 30 15.86 14.85 9.77
CA GLY A 30 17.11 14.14 9.42
C GLY A 30 16.98 12.70 8.88
N SER A 31 15.76 12.18 8.73
CA SER A 31 15.55 10.83 8.18
C SER A 31 15.82 10.82 6.66
N ARG A 32 16.71 9.93 6.19
CA ARG A 32 16.97 9.72 4.75
C ARG A 32 16.17 8.53 4.24
N ALA A 33 15.70 8.58 2.99
CA ALA A 33 15.07 7.42 2.37
C ALA A 33 16.09 6.29 2.16
N LEU A 34 15.68 5.04 2.40
CA LEU A 34 16.47 3.84 2.15
C LEU A 34 16.34 3.45 0.67
N ILE A 35 16.96 4.23 -0.20
CA ILE A 35 17.01 3.96 -1.64
C ILE A 35 18.07 2.88 -1.89
N LYS A 36 17.71 1.83 -2.63
CA LYS A 36 18.58 0.72 -3.01
C LYS A 36 18.74 0.65 -4.52
N ASP A 37 19.87 0.13 -4.98
CA ASP A 37 20.12 -0.09 -6.40
C ASP A 37 19.32 -1.29 -6.90
N GLU A 38 18.87 -1.22 -8.17
CA GLU A 38 18.08 -2.28 -8.82
C GLU A 38 18.81 -3.63 -8.81
N SER A 39 20.14 -3.65 -8.81
CA SER A 39 20.95 -4.88 -8.72
C SER A 39 20.88 -5.57 -7.36
N GLU A 40 20.58 -4.85 -6.28
CA GLU A 40 20.45 -5.43 -4.93
C GLU A 40 19.09 -6.12 -4.71
N LEU A 41 18.15 -6.01 -5.66
CA LEU A 41 16.81 -6.56 -5.50
C LEU A 41 16.84 -8.09 -5.34
N GLY A 42 17.60 -8.79 -6.19
CA GLY A 42 17.72 -10.26 -6.14
C GLY A 42 18.20 -10.75 -4.76
N ASP A 43 19.25 -10.12 -4.22
CA ASP A 43 19.80 -10.46 -2.90
C ASP A 43 18.76 -10.33 -1.79
N LEU A 44 17.84 -9.37 -1.88
CA LEU A 44 16.74 -9.21 -0.93
C LEU A 44 15.71 -10.32 -1.09
N LEU A 45 15.34 -10.68 -2.32
CA LEU A 45 14.35 -11.74 -2.59
C LEU A 45 14.82 -13.09 -2.05
N ASP A 46 16.12 -13.39 -2.14
CA ASP A 46 16.70 -14.64 -1.66
C ASP A 46 16.68 -14.77 -0.12
N GLN A 47 16.57 -13.66 0.61
CA GLN A 47 16.58 -13.63 2.07
C GLN A 47 15.19 -13.77 2.71
N VAL A 48 14.13 -13.53 1.95
CA VAL A 48 12.75 -13.50 2.46
C VAL A 48 11.98 -14.69 1.90
N LYS A 49 11.48 -15.57 2.79
CA LYS A 49 10.77 -16.78 2.37
C LYS A 49 9.41 -16.51 1.71
N VAL A 50 8.67 -15.54 2.24
CA VAL A 50 7.31 -15.19 1.77
C VAL A 50 7.23 -13.68 1.55
N PRO A 51 7.92 -13.15 0.54
CA PRO A 51 8.02 -11.71 0.35
C PRO A 51 6.66 -11.07 0.13
N LEU A 52 6.49 -9.86 0.68
CA LEU A 52 5.43 -8.93 0.33
C LEU A 52 6.08 -7.68 -0.27
N ILE A 53 5.83 -7.46 -1.55
CA ILE A 53 6.38 -6.34 -2.31
C ILE A 53 5.25 -5.39 -2.70
N LEU A 54 5.49 -4.09 -2.59
CA LEU A 54 4.59 -3.06 -3.12
C LEU A 54 5.20 -2.44 -4.37
N ILE A 55 4.47 -2.49 -5.47
CA ILE A 55 4.82 -1.84 -6.73
C ILE A 55 3.90 -0.63 -6.92
N LEU A 56 4.49 0.55 -7.12
CA LEU A 56 3.75 1.79 -7.35
C LEU A 56 3.95 2.24 -8.80
N ASP A 57 2.97 1.98 -9.65
CA ASP A 57 3.02 2.33 -11.08
C ASP A 57 2.46 3.73 -11.32
N CYS A 58 3.36 4.66 -11.64
CA CYS A 58 3.05 6.04 -12.01
C CYS A 58 2.33 6.89 -10.94
N ILE A 59 2.68 6.70 -9.66
CA ILE A 59 2.23 7.60 -8.58
C ILE A 59 2.98 8.93 -8.71
N GLN A 60 2.28 9.99 -9.10
CA GLN A 60 2.88 11.30 -9.44
C GLN A 60 2.85 12.33 -8.31
N ASP A 61 1.98 12.15 -7.32
CA ASP A 61 1.88 13.04 -6.16
C ASP A 61 2.82 12.57 -5.03
N PRO A 62 3.78 13.40 -4.58
CA PRO A 62 4.63 13.10 -3.43
C PRO A 62 3.84 12.81 -2.14
N HIS A 63 2.64 13.38 -1.97
CA HIS A 63 1.80 13.11 -0.81
C HIS A 63 1.28 11.68 -0.82
N ASN A 64 0.72 11.23 -1.94
CA ASN A 64 0.33 9.84 -2.14
C ASN A 64 1.51 8.89 -2.01
N LEU A 65 2.67 9.21 -2.62
CA LEU A 65 3.88 8.39 -2.48
C LEU A 65 4.27 8.22 -1.01
N GLY A 66 4.39 9.33 -0.27
CA GLY A 66 4.74 9.28 1.15
C GLY A 66 3.74 8.49 1.99
N ALA A 67 2.45 8.65 1.72
CA ALA A 67 1.39 7.92 2.41
C ALA A 67 1.42 6.40 2.08
N CYS A 68 1.65 6.02 0.82
CA CYS A 68 1.84 4.62 0.44
C CYS A 68 3.07 4.01 1.12
N LEU A 69 4.20 4.73 1.18
CA LEU A 69 5.40 4.27 1.89
C LEU A 69 5.15 4.06 3.38
N ARG A 70 4.34 4.92 4.00
CA ARG A 70 3.92 4.75 5.38
C ARG A 70 3.09 3.48 5.57
N SER A 71 2.09 3.26 4.71
CA SER A 71 1.24 2.07 4.76
C SER A 71 2.06 0.80 4.49
N ALA A 72 2.98 0.83 3.54
CA ALA A 72 3.90 -0.26 3.22
C ALA A 72 4.72 -0.66 4.44
N ASN A 73 5.37 0.30 5.08
CA ASN A 73 6.14 0.04 6.29
C ASN A 73 5.27 -0.51 7.43
N GLY A 74 4.10 0.10 7.66
CA GLY A 74 3.17 -0.36 8.71
C GLY A 74 2.61 -1.77 8.47
N ALA A 75 2.51 -2.20 7.22
CA ALA A 75 2.08 -3.54 6.83
C ALA A 75 3.22 -4.58 6.80
N GLY A 76 4.47 -4.17 7.04
CA GLY A 76 5.63 -5.07 6.96
C GLY A 76 6.00 -5.47 5.53
N VAL A 77 5.78 -4.59 4.55
CA VAL A 77 6.27 -4.76 3.18
C VAL A 77 7.80 -4.82 3.20
N ASP A 78 8.36 -5.84 2.54
CA ASP A 78 9.80 -6.10 2.47
C ASP A 78 10.52 -5.14 1.52
N ALA A 79 9.86 -4.75 0.43
CA ALA A 79 10.40 -3.84 -0.57
C ALA A 79 9.31 -3.03 -1.28
N VAL A 80 9.62 -1.77 -1.59
CA VAL A 80 8.80 -0.92 -2.47
C VAL A 80 9.54 -0.69 -3.77
N ILE A 81 8.86 -0.90 -4.90
CA ILE A 81 9.40 -0.71 -6.25
C ILE A 81 8.67 0.45 -6.91
N ILE A 82 9.43 1.43 -7.42
CA ILE A 82 8.94 2.56 -8.20
C ILE A 82 9.72 2.69 -9.51
N PRO A 83 9.09 3.08 -10.63
CA PRO A 83 9.83 3.37 -11.85
C PRO A 83 10.68 4.65 -11.66
N LYS A 84 11.85 4.71 -12.31
CA LYS A 84 12.70 5.92 -12.34
C LYS A 84 11.99 7.10 -13.01
N ASP A 85 11.22 6.81 -14.05
CA ASP A 85 10.48 7.76 -14.85
C ASP A 85 8.97 7.71 -14.54
N LYS A 86 8.28 8.82 -14.79
CA LYS A 86 6.80 8.93 -14.65
C LYS A 86 6.28 8.58 -13.25
N ALA A 87 7.11 8.75 -12.22
CA ALA A 87 6.73 8.66 -10.82
C ALA A 87 7.23 9.92 -10.07
N ALA A 88 6.59 10.22 -8.95
CA ALA A 88 7.04 11.24 -8.03
C ALA A 88 8.47 10.90 -7.55
N PRO A 89 9.39 11.86 -7.54
CA PRO A 89 10.67 11.66 -6.88
C PRO A 89 10.44 11.45 -5.37
N VAL A 90 11.31 10.66 -4.73
CA VAL A 90 11.34 10.54 -3.27
C VAL A 90 11.93 11.82 -2.69
N THR A 91 11.07 12.83 -2.50
CA THR A 91 11.42 14.16 -1.99
C THR A 91 11.37 14.21 -0.46
N ASP A 92 11.93 15.27 0.14
CA ASP A 92 11.82 15.53 1.58
C ASP A 92 10.36 15.57 2.05
N THR A 93 9.45 16.07 1.20
CA THR A 93 8.00 16.04 1.47
C THR A 93 7.48 14.61 1.59
N ALA A 94 7.78 13.74 0.61
CA ALA A 94 7.35 12.34 0.66
C ALA A 94 7.96 11.60 1.88
N ILE A 95 9.23 11.88 2.19
CA ILE A 95 9.92 11.32 3.36
C ILE A 95 9.23 11.77 4.65
N ALA A 96 8.93 13.06 4.82
CA ALA A 96 8.26 13.59 6.00
C ALA A 96 6.86 12.99 6.19
N ILE A 97 6.09 12.84 5.11
CA ILE A 97 4.75 12.24 5.12
C ILE A 97 4.82 10.75 5.49
N SER A 98 5.87 10.05 5.05
CA SER A 98 6.06 8.64 5.36
C SER A 98 6.23 8.34 6.85
N CYS A 99 6.52 9.36 7.67
CA CYS A 99 6.70 9.25 9.12
C CYS A 99 7.77 8.19 9.51
N GLY A 100 8.84 8.09 8.72
CA GLY A 100 9.92 7.13 8.92
C GLY A 100 9.81 5.86 8.07
N GLY A 101 8.66 5.62 7.41
CA GLY A 101 8.47 4.46 6.54
C GLY A 101 9.47 4.42 5.37
N ALA A 102 9.73 5.57 4.74
CA ALA A 102 10.71 5.68 3.66
C ALA A 102 12.15 5.35 4.08
N SER A 103 12.45 5.39 5.39
CA SER A 103 13.79 5.13 5.93
C SER A 103 14.02 3.70 6.40
N HIS A 104 12.95 2.90 6.51
CA HIS A 104 13.03 1.54 7.05
C HIS A 104 12.58 0.47 6.05
N THR A 105 11.78 0.83 5.06
CA THR A 105 11.42 -0.08 3.96
C THR A 105 12.31 0.24 2.75
N PRO A 106 13.10 -0.72 2.24
CA PRO A 106 13.91 -0.55 1.03
C PRO A 106 13.06 -0.09 -0.16
N ILE A 107 13.51 0.96 -0.84
CA ILE A 107 12.87 1.50 -2.05
C ILE A 107 13.80 1.28 -3.24
N PHE A 108 13.35 0.48 -4.20
CA PHE A 108 14.06 0.21 -5.45
C PHE A 108 13.50 1.07 -6.57
N ARG A 109 14.38 1.86 -7.19
CA ARG A 109 14.04 2.68 -8.36
C ARG A 109 14.45 1.93 -9.63
N VAL A 110 13.47 1.42 -10.38
CA VAL A 110 13.74 0.54 -11.51
C VAL A 110 13.59 1.23 -12.84
N THR A 111 14.40 0.82 -13.81
CA THR A 111 14.41 1.45 -15.14
C THR A 111 13.27 0.93 -16.02
N ASN A 112 12.97 -0.37 -15.94
CA ASN A 112 11.89 -1.00 -16.70
C ASN A 112 11.03 -1.86 -15.79
N LEU A 113 9.88 -1.30 -15.38
CA LEU A 113 9.00 -1.96 -14.43
C LEU A 113 8.49 -3.31 -14.93
N ALA A 114 8.12 -3.43 -16.20
CA ALA A 114 7.61 -4.68 -16.76
C ALA A 114 8.67 -5.80 -16.74
N ARG A 115 9.94 -5.45 -16.99
CA ARG A 115 11.06 -6.39 -16.86
C ARG A 115 11.27 -6.81 -15.41
N THR A 116 11.27 -5.85 -14.48
CA THR A 116 11.38 -6.15 -13.04
C THR A 116 10.27 -7.11 -12.61
N MET A 117 9.03 -6.90 -13.06
CA MET A 117 7.91 -7.80 -12.80
C MET A 117 8.15 -9.22 -13.34
N ASP A 118 8.67 -9.36 -14.57
CA ASP A 118 9.05 -10.68 -15.09
C ASP A 118 10.12 -11.36 -14.23
N ASP A 119 11.08 -10.58 -13.71
CA ASP A 119 12.12 -11.11 -12.83
C ASP A 119 11.56 -11.53 -11.46
N LEU A 120 10.59 -10.80 -10.89
CA LEU A 120 9.89 -11.22 -9.67
C LEU A 120 9.19 -12.57 -9.87
N LYS A 121 8.51 -12.77 -11.01
CA LYS A 121 7.85 -14.05 -11.32
C LYS A 121 8.82 -15.22 -11.40
N LYS A 122 10.03 -15.00 -11.94
CA LYS A 122 11.09 -16.03 -11.96
C LYS A 122 11.55 -16.43 -10.55
N HIS A 123 11.38 -15.55 -9.56
CA HIS A 123 11.64 -15.84 -8.15
C HIS A 123 10.40 -16.44 -7.42
N GLY A 124 9.37 -16.86 -8.15
CA GLY A 124 8.18 -17.50 -7.58
C GLY A 124 7.22 -16.52 -6.90
N ILE A 125 7.32 -15.22 -7.19
CA ILE A 125 6.46 -14.18 -6.62
C ILE A 125 5.28 -13.94 -7.55
N TRP A 126 4.07 -14.09 -7.01
CA TRP A 126 2.83 -13.77 -7.72
C TRP A 126 2.64 -12.26 -7.80
N ILE A 127 2.06 -11.79 -8.90
CA ILE A 127 1.80 -10.37 -9.12
C ILE A 127 0.30 -10.10 -9.15
N ALA A 128 -0.19 -9.40 -8.14
CA ALA A 128 -1.58 -8.95 -8.05
C ALA A 128 -1.67 -7.46 -8.35
N GLY A 129 -2.41 -7.07 -9.39
CA GLY A 129 -2.66 -5.66 -9.69
C GLY A 129 -4.04 -5.20 -9.21
N THR A 130 -4.20 -3.95 -8.79
CA THR A 130 -5.53 -3.43 -8.44
C THR A 130 -6.21 -2.77 -9.63
N SER A 131 -7.47 -3.09 -9.88
CA SER A 131 -8.28 -2.48 -10.95
C SER A 131 -9.74 -2.38 -10.54
N ASP A 132 -10.45 -1.39 -11.07
CA ASP A 132 -11.91 -1.26 -10.97
C ASP A 132 -12.64 -1.86 -12.19
N HIS A 133 -11.90 -2.43 -13.14
CA HIS A 133 -12.44 -3.02 -14.36
C HIS A 133 -13.01 -4.44 -14.14
N LEU A 134 -13.81 -4.90 -15.11
CA LEU A 134 -14.34 -6.27 -15.15
C LEU A 134 -13.21 -7.32 -15.22
N GLY A 135 -13.45 -8.51 -14.65
CA GLY A 135 -12.48 -9.61 -14.63
C GLY A 135 -11.52 -9.59 -13.45
N THR A 136 -11.84 -8.81 -12.41
CA THR A 136 -11.12 -8.78 -11.14
C THR A 136 -11.63 -9.85 -10.18
N GLN A 137 -10.76 -10.31 -9.30
CA GLN A 137 -11.07 -11.17 -8.17
C GLN A 137 -11.32 -10.29 -6.93
N ASP A 138 -12.23 -10.73 -6.06
CA ASP A 138 -12.51 -9.99 -4.84
C ASP A 138 -11.33 -10.10 -3.87
N LEU A 139 -10.85 -8.95 -3.40
CA LEU A 139 -9.73 -8.82 -2.46
C LEU A 139 -9.89 -9.71 -1.22
N TYR A 140 -11.12 -9.86 -0.72
CA TYR A 140 -11.42 -10.58 0.52
C TYR A 140 -11.65 -12.08 0.31
N GLU A 141 -11.86 -12.52 -0.93
CA GLU A 141 -12.07 -13.92 -1.30
C GLU A 141 -10.83 -14.57 -1.93
N THR A 142 -9.86 -13.76 -2.36
CA THR A 142 -8.60 -14.24 -2.97
C THR A 142 -7.59 -14.63 -1.89
N ASP A 143 -6.88 -15.74 -2.10
CA ASP A 143 -5.75 -16.15 -1.25
C ASP A 143 -4.49 -15.33 -1.57
N LEU A 144 -4.04 -14.56 -0.58
CA LEU A 144 -2.91 -13.64 -0.66
C LEU A 144 -1.79 -14.01 0.33
N THR A 145 -1.75 -15.26 0.79
CA THR A 145 -0.85 -15.72 1.85
C THR A 145 0.57 -16.01 1.36
N GLY A 146 0.73 -16.38 0.08
CA GLY A 146 2.01 -16.72 -0.53
C GLY A 146 2.90 -15.51 -0.88
N PRO A 147 4.10 -15.76 -1.46
CA PRO A 147 4.97 -14.71 -2.03
C PRO A 147 4.21 -13.83 -3.03
N LEU A 148 4.14 -12.52 -2.76
CA LEU A 148 3.23 -11.62 -3.47
C LEU A 148 3.85 -10.24 -3.71
N ALA A 149 3.65 -9.73 -4.91
CA ALA A 149 3.84 -8.33 -5.27
C ALA A 149 2.49 -7.69 -5.60
N LEU A 150 2.09 -6.69 -4.81
CA LEU A 150 0.89 -5.90 -5.02
C LEU A 150 1.21 -4.68 -5.88
N VAL A 151 0.50 -4.48 -6.98
CA VAL A 151 0.66 -3.33 -7.88
C VAL A 151 -0.49 -2.35 -7.71
N MET A 152 -0.14 -1.10 -7.38
CA MET A 152 -1.07 0.02 -7.28
C MET A 152 -0.81 1.00 -8.43
N GLY A 153 -1.87 1.35 -9.16
CA GLY A 153 -1.82 2.34 -10.23
C GLY A 153 -2.11 3.77 -9.76
N SER A 154 -1.91 4.74 -10.65
CA SER A 154 -2.30 6.15 -10.42
C SER A 154 -3.82 6.29 -10.28
N GLU A 155 -4.31 7.28 -9.51
CA GLU A 155 -5.77 7.47 -9.36
C GLU A 155 -6.49 7.78 -10.68
N ALA A 156 -5.86 8.53 -11.58
CA ALA A 156 -6.53 9.01 -12.78
C ALA A 156 -6.59 7.97 -13.90
N LYS A 157 -5.52 7.20 -14.08
CA LYS A 157 -5.37 6.27 -15.22
C LYS A 157 -5.28 4.81 -14.82
N GLY A 158 -5.28 4.52 -13.52
CA GLY A 158 -4.92 3.20 -13.01
C GLY A 158 -3.48 2.83 -13.35
N MET A 159 -3.26 1.53 -13.53
CA MET A 159 -1.98 0.96 -13.98
C MET A 159 -1.80 1.16 -15.49
N ARG A 160 -0.56 1.22 -15.95
CA ARG A 160 -0.29 1.19 -17.40
C ARG A 160 -0.67 -0.18 -17.97
N ARG A 161 -1.13 -0.22 -19.22
CA ARG A 161 -1.48 -1.45 -19.95
C ARG A 161 -0.42 -2.55 -19.80
N LEU A 162 0.84 -2.23 -20.10
CA LEU A 162 1.94 -3.19 -19.98
C LEU A 162 2.15 -3.71 -18.55
N THR A 163 1.91 -2.88 -17.54
CA THR A 163 1.96 -3.30 -16.12
C THR A 163 0.81 -4.26 -15.82
N GLN A 164 -0.41 -3.92 -16.26
CA GLN A 164 -1.60 -4.74 -16.08
C GLN A 164 -1.48 -6.11 -16.76
N ASP A 165 -0.99 -6.15 -18.01
CA ASP A 165 -0.76 -7.38 -18.78
C ASP A 165 0.29 -8.31 -18.12
N LYS A 166 1.13 -7.77 -17.23
CA LYS A 166 2.12 -8.51 -16.46
C LYS A 166 1.61 -8.98 -15.11
N CYS A 167 0.44 -8.55 -14.66
CA CYS A 167 -0.17 -9.09 -13.45
C CYS A 167 -0.66 -10.52 -13.72
N ASP A 168 -0.52 -11.42 -12.74
CA ASP A 168 -1.06 -12.77 -12.82
C ASP A 168 -2.58 -12.78 -12.61
N PHE A 169 -3.05 -11.87 -11.76
CA PHE A 169 -4.46 -11.61 -11.54
C PHE A 169 -4.69 -10.15 -11.12
N LEU A 170 -5.94 -9.71 -11.23
CA LEU A 170 -6.35 -8.38 -10.83
C LEU A 170 -7.29 -8.48 -9.63
N LEU A 171 -7.11 -7.60 -8.66
CA LEU A 171 -7.91 -7.49 -7.45
C LEU A 171 -8.82 -6.25 -7.53
N SER A 172 -10.02 -6.38 -6.98
CA SER A 172 -10.91 -5.27 -6.70
C SER A 172 -11.59 -5.47 -5.34
N PHE A 173 -12.20 -4.42 -4.82
CA PHE A 173 -13.09 -4.51 -3.67
C PHE A 173 -14.33 -3.66 -3.94
N LYS A 174 -15.47 -4.11 -3.42
CA LYS A 174 -16.75 -3.48 -3.71
C LYS A 174 -16.87 -2.09 -3.07
N MET A 175 -17.12 -1.09 -3.90
CA MET A 175 -17.54 0.24 -3.46
C MET A 175 -19.03 0.21 -3.10
N ALA A 176 -19.38 0.51 -1.85
CA ALA A 176 -20.76 0.50 -1.38
C ALA A 176 -21.49 1.86 -1.57
N GLY A 177 -20.79 2.88 -2.04
CA GLY A 177 -21.29 4.24 -2.19
C GLY A 177 -21.27 4.73 -3.64
N PHE A 178 -21.35 6.06 -3.80
CA PHE A 178 -21.42 6.72 -5.11
C PHE A 178 -20.05 7.02 -5.74
N VAL A 179 -18.97 6.91 -4.99
CA VAL A 179 -17.62 7.18 -5.50
C VAL A 179 -17.08 5.96 -6.24
N GLU A 180 -16.44 6.19 -7.37
CA GLU A 180 -15.95 5.13 -8.27
C GLU A 180 -14.71 4.43 -7.71
N CYS A 181 -13.82 5.19 -7.04
CA CYS A 181 -12.57 4.67 -6.49
C CYS A 181 -12.17 5.38 -5.20
N LEU A 182 -11.21 4.78 -4.48
CA LEU A 182 -10.54 5.40 -3.35
C LEU A 182 -9.25 6.10 -3.81
N ASN A 183 -8.79 7.06 -3.01
CA ASN A 183 -7.43 7.58 -3.13
C ASN A 183 -6.42 6.41 -3.08
N VAL A 184 -5.35 6.49 -3.88
CA VAL A 184 -4.42 5.36 -4.04
C VAL A 184 -3.77 4.95 -2.72
N SER A 185 -3.44 5.90 -1.84
CA SER A 185 -2.83 5.59 -0.55
C SER A 185 -3.78 4.88 0.41
N VAL A 186 -5.08 5.18 0.33
CA VAL A 186 -6.12 4.51 1.09
C VAL A 186 -6.35 3.11 0.54
N ALA A 187 -6.49 2.95 -0.78
CA ALA A 187 -6.62 1.64 -1.42
C ALA A 187 -5.41 0.74 -1.11
N THR A 188 -4.19 1.29 -1.19
CA THR A 188 -2.94 0.60 -0.79
C THR A 188 -3.03 0.11 0.65
N GLY A 189 -3.50 0.95 1.57
CA GLY A 189 -3.70 0.55 2.97
C GLY A 189 -4.70 -0.60 3.12
N VAL A 190 -5.86 -0.51 2.46
CA VAL A 190 -6.89 -1.57 2.50
C VAL A 190 -6.33 -2.91 2.01
N CYS A 191 -5.69 -2.92 0.84
CA CYS A 191 -5.11 -4.14 0.27
C CYS A 191 -4.00 -4.72 1.14
N LEU A 192 -3.05 -3.90 1.58
CA LEU A 192 -1.92 -4.38 2.38
C LEU A 192 -2.36 -4.95 3.73
N PHE A 193 -3.28 -4.29 4.42
CA PHE A 193 -3.73 -4.78 5.73
C PHE A 193 -4.66 -5.99 5.63
N GLU A 194 -5.34 -6.21 4.50
CA GLU A 194 -6.00 -7.48 4.22
C GLU A 194 -4.99 -8.62 4.03
N ILE A 195 -3.92 -8.39 3.26
CA ILE A 195 -2.82 -9.37 3.11
C ILE A 195 -2.22 -9.71 4.48
N VAL A 196 -1.96 -8.71 5.32
CA VAL A 196 -1.47 -8.91 6.69
C VAL A 196 -2.46 -9.74 7.52
N ARG A 197 -3.77 -9.47 7.40
CA ARG A 197 -4.81 -10.24 8.10
C ARG A 197 -4.76 -11.71 7.69
N GLN A 198 -4.68 -12.01 6.39
CA GLN A 198 -4.62 -13.38 5.89
C GLN A 198 -3.34 -14.10 6.34
N ARG A 199 -2.17 -13.47 6.20
CA ARG A 199 -0.88 -14.08 6.61
C ARG A 199 -0.81 -14.37 8.10
N LYS A 200 -1.33 -13.48 8.96
CA LYS A 200 -1.39 -13.72 10.41
C LYS A 200 -2.28 -14.90 10.83
N VAL A 201 -3.32 -15.21 10.06
CA VAL A 201 -4.19 -16.36 10.33
C VAL A 201 -3.51 -17.67 9.94
N HIS A 202 -2.54 -17.63 9.01
CA HIS A 202 -1.76 -18.80 8.59
C HIS A 202 -0.51 -19.05 9.45
N ASP A 203 0.01 -18.04 10.13
CA ASP A 203 1.16 -18.15 11.06
C ASP A 203 0.75 -18.60 12.49
N ALA A 204 -0.55 -18.76 12.78
CA ALA A 204 -1.11 -19.14 14.07
C ALA A 204 -1.62 -20.59 14.08
#